data_AF-A0A520C7U1-F1
#
_entry.id   AF-A0A520C7U1-F1
#
_cell.length_a   1.000
_cell.length_b   1.000
_cell.length_c   1.000
_cell.angle_alpha   90.00
_cell.angle_beta   90.00
_cell.angle_gamma   90.00
#
_symmetry.space_group_name_H-M   'P 1'
#
loop_
_entity.id
_entity.type
_entity.pdbx_description
1 polymer ?
#
loop_
_entity_poly.entity_id
_entity_poly.type
_entity_poly.pdbx_seq_one_letter_code
_entity_poly.pdbx_strand_id
1 'polypeptide(L)' 'TGLVEIVEIENHPFFIGVQYHPEYKSTVANPHPIFVNFIAATVKSKQK' A
#
# COMPACT_ATOMS: atom_id res chain seq x y z
N THR A 1 -19.96 0.63 -13.91
CA THR A 1 -18.91 0.25 -12.94
C THR A 1 -17.57 0.39 -13.63
N GLY A 2 -16.82 1.44 -13.32
CA GLY A 2 -15.59 1.81 -14.06
C GLY A 2 -14.85 2.97 -13.41
N LEU A 3 -15.04 3.13 -12.09
CA LEU A 3 -14.29 4.11 -11.32
C LEU A 3 -12.91 3.53 -11.01
N VAL A 4 -11.91 4.41 -10.98
CA VAL A 4 -10.55 4.03 -10.63
C VAL A 4 -10.51 3.82 -9.11
N GLU A 5 -10.18 2.61 -8.69
CA GLU A 5 -10.11 2.22 -7.28
C GLU A 5 -8.68 2.28 -6.72
N ILE A 6 -7.69 2.06 -7.59
CA ILE A 6 -6.27 1.95 -7.23
C ILE A 6 -5.43 2.62 -8.31
N VAL A 7 -4.39 3.34 -7.90
CA VAL A 7 -3.38 3.95 -8.78
C VAL A 7 -1.97 3.62 -8.29
N GLU A 8 -1.05 3.40 -9.21
CA GLU A 8 0.38 3.17 -8.92
C GLU A 8 1.28 3.90 -9.92
N ILE A 9 2.56 4.11 -9.54
CA ILE A 9 3.58 4.73 -10.40
C ILE A 9 4.72 3.73 -10.60
N GLU A 10 4.93 3.30 -11.85
CA GLU A 10 5.91 2.27 -12.22
C GLU A 10 7.36 2.61 -11.81
N ASN A 11 7.73 3.89 -11.86
CA ASN A 11 9.09 4.37 -11.58
C ASN A 11 9.32 4.81 -10.12
N HIS A 12 8.45 4.38 -9.20
CA HIS A 12 8.61 4.67 -7.77
C HIS A 12 8.77 3.36 -6.97
N PRO A 13 9.70 3.28 -5.99
CA PRO A 13 9.98 2.03 -5.26
C PRO A 13 8.76 1.45 -4.53
N PHE A 14 7.81 2.30 -4.15
CA PHE A 14 6.48 1.92 -3.70
C PHE A 14 5.55 3.12 -3.77
N PHE A 15 4.57 3.12 -4.67
CA PHE A 15 3.55 4.17 -4.76
C PHE A 15 2.20 3.52 -5.05
N ILE A 16 1.29 3.56 -4.08
CA ILE A 16 -0.07 3.02 -4.21
C ILE A 16 -1.02 4.03 -3.59
N GLY A 17 -2.00 4.50 -4.37
CA GLY A 17 -3.14 5.26 -3.90
C GLY A 17 -4.41 4.42 -4.06
N VAL A 18 -5.29 4.42 -3.05
CA VAL A 18 -6.57 3.70 -3.08
C VAL A 18 -7.72 4.65 -2.77
N GLN A 19 -8.87 4.43 -3.39
CA GLN A 19 -10.07 5.23 -3.14
C GLN A 19 -10.86 4.75 -1.91
N TYR A 20 -10.82 3.43 -1.65
CA TYR A 20 -11.45 2.82 -0.47
C TYR A 20 -10.57 2.93 0.78
N HIS A 21 -11.13 2.55 1.94
CA HIS A 21 -10.46 2.59 3.25
C HIS A 21 -9.90 1.20 3.67
N PRO A 22 -8.66 0.83 3.28
CA PRO A 22 -8.04 -0.44 3.66
C PRO A 22 -7.78 -0.55 5.17
N GLU A 23 -7.70 0.56 5.88
CA GLU A 23 -7.48 0.64 7.33
C GLU A 23 -8.60 -0.05 8.12
N TYR A 24 -9.86 0.05 7.67
CA TYR A 24 -10.99 -0.59 8.35
C TYR A 24 -10.99 -2.10 8.22
N LYS A 25 -10.29 -2.65 7.22
CA LYS A 25 -10.11 -4.10 7.02
C LYS A 25 -8.81 -4.63 7.62
N SER A 26 -7.93 -3.75 8.10
CA SER A 26 -6.66 -4.15 8.70
C SER A 26 -6.86 -4.45 10.18
N THR A 27 -6.39 -5.61 10.63
CA THR A 27 -6.39 -5.99 12.04
C THR A 27 -5.00 -6.39 12.50
N VAL A 28 -4.77 -6.51 13.81
CA VAL A 28 -3.46 -6.91 14.35
C VAL A 28 -3.09 -8.33 13.90
N ALA A 29 -4.05 -9.26 13.91
CA ALA A 29 -3.83 -10.64 13.50
C ALA A 29 -3.77 -10.81 11.97
N ASN A 30 -4.44 -9.94 11.22
CA ASN A 30 -4.46 -9.95 9.77
C ASN A 30 -4.28 -8.51 9.24
N PRO A 31 -3.02 -8.04 9.14
CA PRO A 31 -2.74 -6.70 8.65
C PRO A 31 -2.98 -6.62 7.15
N HIS A 32 -3.55 -5.52 6.69
CA HIS A 32 -3.85 -5.36 5.27
C HIS A 32 -2.54 -5.29 4.44
N PRO A 33 -2.45 -6.01 3.30
CA PRO A 33 -1.20 -6.13 2.53
C PRO A 33 -0.57 -4.79 2.11
N ILE A 34 -1.39 -3.78 1.82
CA ILE A 34 -0.92 -2.42 1.48
C ILE A 34 -0.01 -1.86 2.58
N PHE A 35 -0.39 -1.98 3.85
CA PHE A 35 0.42 -1.44 4.96
C PHE A 35 1.69 -2.26 5.18
N VAL A 36 1.59 -3.59 5.10
CA VAL A 36 2.75 -4.48 5.24
C VAL A 36 3.81 -4.18 4.18
N ASN A 37 3.38 -4.06 2.92
CA ASN A 37 4.28 -3.78 1.80
C ASN A 37 4.81 -2.34 1.82
N PHE A 38 4.01 -1.36 2.26
CA PHE A 38 4.47 0.02 2.45
C PHE A 38 5.61 0.10 3.47
N ILE A 39 5.46 -0.57 4.62
CA ILE A 39 6.50 -0.61 5.65
C ILE A 39 7.74 -1.35 5.13
N ALA A 40 7.55 -2.50 4.47
CA ALA A 40 8.66 -3.26 3.89
C ALA A 40 9.45 -2.44 2.85
N ALA A 41 8.77 -1.69 1.98
CA ALA A 41 9.39 -0.80 1.03
C ALA A 41 10.14 0.35 1.70
N THR A 42 9.58 0.91 2.78
CA THR A 42 10.23 1.96 3.58
C THR A 42 11.52 1.45 4.23
N VAL A 43 11.50 0.24 4.80
CA VAL A 43 12.68 -0.40 5.39
C VAL A 43 13.77 -0.64 4.32
N LYS A 44 13.38 -1.13 3.13
CA LYS A 44 14.31 -1.29 1.99
C LYS A 44 14.89 0.05 1.53
N SER A 45 14.06 1.10 1.46
CA SER A 45 14.52 2.44 1.06
C SER A 45 15.48 3.07 2.06
N LYS A 46 15.35 2.77 3.36
CA LYS A 46 16.26 3.24 4.41
C LYS A 46 17.62 2.55 4.40
N GLN A 47 17.70 1.34 3.86
CA GLN A 47 18.94 0.55 3.77
C GLN A 47 19.78 0.85 2.52
N LYS A 48 19.28 1.73 1.63
CA LYS A 48 20.02 2.33 0.52
C LYS A 48 20.74 3.58 1.00
#